data_AF-A0A1M5YHV7-F1
#
_entry.id   AF-A0A1M5YHV7-F1
#
_cell.length_a   1.000
_cell.length_b   1.000
_cell.length_c   1.000
_cell.angle_alpha   90.00
_cell.angle_beta   90.00
_cell.angle_gamma   90.00
#
_symmetry.space_group_name_H-M   'P 1'
#
loop_
_entity.id
_entity.type
_entity.pdbx_description
1 polymer ?
#
loop_
_entity_poly.entity_id
_entity_poly.type
_entity_poly.pdbx_seq_one_letter_code
_entity_poly.pdbx_strand_id
1 'polypeptide(L)'
;MAGQRTEQPAASTLPVALSAIPENHVRLFKGATRVATVKGGVPARAFVIMIITVCSVAMFWLWFLLLIPVIYPIMAIISREDDRAFWILELWVRTNLFARNKRFWNAISFSPTPYQRRRAWCRYKEDPPQ
;
A
#
# COMPACT_ATOMS: atom_id res chain seq x y z
N MET A 1 5.73 -68.58 -30.98
CA MET A 1 4.30 -68.40 -30.62
C MET A 1 4.22 -67.43 -29.46
N ALA A 2 3.29 -66.45 -29.56
CA ALA A 2 2.72 -65.63 -28.49
C ALA A 2 3.71 -64.82 -27.61
N GLY A 3 3.68 -63.48 -27.61
CA GLY A 3 2.65 -62.68 -26.93
C GLY A 3 3.08 -62.53 -25.46
N GLN A 4 3.34 -61.34 -24.92
CA GLN A 4 2.34 -60.30 -24.69
C GLN A 4 2.93 -58.88 -24.57
N ARG A 5 2.14 -57.92 -25.08
CA ARG A 5 2.11 -56.49 -24.71
C ARG A 5 1.51 -56.32 -23.31
N THR A 6 1.49 -55.07 -22.83
CA THR A 6 0.80 -54.51 -21.65
C THR A 6 1.51 -54.83 -20.32
N GLU A 7 1.93 -53.87 -19.47
CA GLU A 7 1.33 -52.59 -19.10
C GLU A 7 2.38 -51.60 -18.57
N GLN A 8 2.18 -50.30 -18.83
CA GLN A 8 2.35 -49.31 -17.77
C GLN A 8 1.43 -48.10 -18.04
N PRO A 9 0.38 -47.89 -17.23
CA PRO A 9 -0.49 -46.74 -17.39
C PRO A 9 0.23 -45.47 -16.94
N ALA A 10 0.09 -44.43 -17.76
CA ALA A 10 0.57 -43.08 -17.49
C ALA A 10 -0.08 -42.52 -16.23
N ALA A 11 0.59 -42.69 -15.09
CA ALA A 11 0.29 -41.99 -13.86
C ALA A 11 1.24 -40.78 -13.73
N SER A 12 0.64 -39.63 -13.42
CA SER A 12 1.26 -38.44 -12.83
C SER A 12 2.14 -37.54 -13.74
N THR A 13 1.49 -36.74 -14.59
CA THR A 13 2.01 -35.44 -14.99
C THR A 13 1.29 -34.32 -14.22
N LEU A 14 1.60 -34.20 -12.92
CA LEU A 14 1.53 -32.90 -12.24
C LEU A 14 2.96 -32.38 -12.11
N PRO A 15 3.46 -31.56 -13.04
CA PRO A 15 4.82 -31.03 -12.89
C PRO A 15 4.82 -29.81 -11.97
N VAL A 16 5.29 -30.03 -10.75
CA VAL A 16 6.50 -29.35 -10.25
C VAL A 16 6.53 -27.83 -10.51
N ALA A 17 5.90 -27.04 -9.64
CA ALA A 17 6.17 -25.59 -9.58
C ALA A 17 5.94 -24.96 -8.20
N LEU A 18 5.83 -25.76 -7.14
CA LEU A 18 5.63 -25.21 -5.78
C LEU A 18 6.90 -25.25 -4.91
N SER A 19 7.91 -26.04 -5.28
CA SER A 19 9.08 -26.35 -4.44
C SER A 19 10.36 -25.58 -4.76
N ALA A 20 10.38 -24.71 -5.78
CA ALA A 20 11.59 -23.98 -6.21
C ALA A 20 11.71 -22.56 -5.61
N ILE A 21 11.32 -22.36 -4.35
CA ILE A 21 11.42 -21.06 -3.67
C ILE A 21 12.32 -21.26 -2.44
N PRO A 22 13.37 -20.43 -2.26
CA PRO A 22 14.32 -20.58 -1.17
C PRO A 22 13.62 -20.45 0.19
N GLU A 23 14.04 -21.27 1.17
CA GLU A 23 13.42 -21.42 2.49
C GLU A 23 13.32 -20.12 3.29
N ASN A 24 14.18 -19.14 3.00
CA ASN A 24 14.16 -17.81 3.62
C ASN A 24 13.11 -16.84 3.03
N HIS A 25 12.43 -17.23 1.95
CA HIS A 25 11.37 -16.43 1.34
C HIS A 25 10.03 -16.90 1.91
N VAL A 26 9.68 -16.36 3.08
CA VAL A 26 8.30 -16.41 3.56
C VAL A 26 7.42 -15.90 2.42
N ARG A 27 6.46 -16.71 1.95
CA ARG A 27 5.41 -16.25 1.04
C ARG A 27 4.59 -15.24 1.83
N LEU A 28 5.06 -13.99 1.85
CA LEU A 28 4.34 -12.91 2.49
C LEU A 28 3.00 -12.86 1.75
N PHE A 29 1.91 -13.16 2.45
CA PHE A 29 0.56 -13.02 1.93
C PHE A 29 0.30 -11.53 1.71
N LYS A 30 0.82 -10.98 0.60
CA LYS A 30 0.74 -9.57 0.23
C LYS A 30 -0.72 -9.12 0.16
N GLY A 31 -1.64 -10.04 -0.13
CA GLY A 31 -3.08 -9.82 -0.09
C GLY A 31 -3.66 -9.51 1.30
N ALA A 32 -3.08 -10.03 2.39
CA ALA A 32 -3.63 -9.85 3.74
C ALA A 32 -3.44 -8.43 4.31
N THR A 33 -2.58 -7.61 3.68
CA THR A 33 -2.30 -6.23 4.08
C THR A 33 -2.53 -5.20 2.97
N ARG A 34 -3.14 -5.62 1.85
CA ARG A 34 -3.50 -4.69 0.78
C ARG A 34 -4.62 -3.78 1.24
N VAL A 35 -4.49 -2.50 0.91
CA VAL A 35 -5.53 -1.50 1.15
C VAL A 35 -6.77 -1.90 0.34
N ALA A 36 -7.97 -1.68 0.90
CA ALA A 36 -9.21 -1.92 0.17
C ALA A 36 -9.26 -1.04 -1.09
N THR A 37 -9.24 -1.68 -2.25
CA THR A 37 -9.32 -1.02 -3.56
C THR A 37 -10.72 -1.19 -4.15
N VAL A 38 -11.21 -0.15 -4.81
CA VAL A 38 -12.47 -0.19 -5.58
C VAL A 38 -12.19 -0.86 -6.93
N LYS A 39 -13.24 -1.32 -7.62
CA LYS A 39 -13.17 -1.96 -8.95
C LYS A 39 -12.24 -1.18 -9.90
N GLY A 40 -11.07 -1.74 -10.21
CA GLY A 40 -10.03 -1.09 -11.01
C GLY A 40 -8.73 -0.77 -10.27
N GLY A 41 -8.64 -1.09 -8.98
CA GLY A 41 -7.39 -0.99 -8.19
C GLY A 41 -7.27 0.31 -7.41
N VAL A 42 -8.14 1.30 -7.62
CA VAL A 42 -8.03 2.63 -6.97
C VAL A 42 -8.28 2.52 -5.45
N PRO A 43 -7.43 3.11 -4.58
CA PRO A 43 -7.64 3.09 -3.15
C PRO A 43 -8.88 3.90 -2.74
N ALA A 44 -9.69 3.34 -1.84
CA ALA A 44 -10.96 3.96 -1.44
C ALA A 44 -10.82 5.42 -0.95
N ARG A 45 -9.74 5.73 -0.22
CA ARG A 45 -9.47 7.11 0.27
C ARG A 45 -9.26 8.10 -0.87
N ALA A 46 -8.46 7.72 -1.87
CA ALA A 46 -8.18 8.58 -3.02
C ALA A 46 -9.44 8.84 -3.84
N PHE A 47 -10.28 7.81 -4.01
CA PHE A 47 -11.57 7.91 -4.69
C PHE A 47 -12.54 8.87 -3.96
N VAL A 48 -12.66 8.77 -2.64
CA VAL A 48 -13.50 9.67 -1.83
C VAL A 48 -13.02 11.12 -1.93
N ILE A 49 -11.71 11.35 -1.85
CA ILE A 49 -11.14 12.70 -2.00
C ILE A 49 -11.51 13.27 -3.38
N MET A 50 -11.37 12.47 -4.45
CA MET A 50 -11.72 12.88 -5.81
C MET A 50 -13.21 13.25 -5.93
N ILE A 51 -14.11 12.45 -5.37
CA ILE A 51 -15.55 12.78 -5.40
C ILE A 51 -15.81 14.09 -4.65
N ILE A 52 -15.28 14.25 -3.44
CA ILE A 52 -15.49 15.45 -2.64
C ILE A 52 -14.97 16.69 -3.36
N THR A 53 -13.76 16.62 -3.95
CA THR A 53 -13.18 17.75 -4.66
C THR A 53 -13.98 18.10 -5.91
N VAL A 54 -14.36 17.11 -6.72
CA VAL A 54 -15.14 17.36 -7.94
C VAL A 54 -16.54 17.87 -7.60
N CYS A 55 -17.23 17.31 -6.62
CA CYS A 55 -18.54 17.80 -6.18
C CYS A 55 -18.46 19.23 -5.64
N SER A 56 -17.42 19.55 -4.86
CA SER A 56 -17.22 20.90 -4.31
C SER A 56 -17.02 21.93 -5.43
N VAL A 57 -16.28 21.58 -6.48
CA VAL A 57 -16.06 22.45 -7.64
C VAL A 57 -17.32 22.52 -8.53
N ALA A 58 -18.02 21.40 -8.70
CA ALA A 58 -19.27 21.33 -9.47
C ALA A 58 -20.40 22.18 -8.87
N MET A 59 -20.34 22.49 -7.57
CA MET A 59 -21.26 23.42 -6.91
C MET A 59 -21.24 24.82 -7.55
N PHE A 60 -20.07 25.25 -8.07
CA PHE A 60 -19.95 26.54 -8.75
C PHE A 60 -20.28 26.44 -10.24
N TRP A 61 -19.98 25.30 -10.88
CA TRP A 61 -20.22 25.12 -12.31
C TRP A 61 -20.40 23.63 -12.66
N LEU A 62 -21.59 23.26 -13.13
CA LEU A 62 -21.97 21.85 -13.36
C LEU A 62 -21.09 21.12 -14.38
N TRP A 63 -20.46 21.83 -15.32
CA TRP A 63 -19.55 21.25 -16.30
C TRP A 63 -18.34 20.55 -15.67
N PHE A 64 -17.95 20.90 -14.45
CA PHE A 64 -16.86 20.20 -13.75
C PHE A 64 -17.19 18.75 -13.39
N LEU A 65 -18.44 18.29 -13.52
CA LEU A 65 -18.76 16.86 -13.44
C LEU A 65 -18.09 16.03 -14.55
N LEU A 66 -17.79 16.64 -15.71
CA LEU A 66 -17.01 15.98 -16.77
C LEU A 66 -15.55 15.72 -16.38
N LEU A 67 -15.08 16.27 -15.25
CA LEU A 67 -13.75 15.98 -14.74
C LEU A 67 -13.62 14.55 -14.19
N ILE A 68 -14.73 13.95 -13.74
CA ILE A 68 -14.76 12.58 -13.19
C ILE A 68 -14.26 11.54 -14.21
N PRO A 69 -14.82 11.44 -15.43
CA PRO A 69 -14.36 10.47 -16.42
C PRO A 69 -12.94 10.73 -16.93
N VAL A 70 -12.39 11.93 -16.74
CA VAL A 70 -11.00 12.27 -17.11
C VAL A 70 -10.02 11.87 -16.00
N ILE A 71 -10.34 12.16 -14.74
CA ILE A 71 -9.45 11.89 -13.61
C ILE A 71 -9.45 10.41 -13.23
N TYR A 72 -10.60 9.75 -13.31
CA TYR A 72 -10.75 8.34 -12.95
C TYR A 72 -9.76 7.39 -13.68
N PRO A 73 -9.60 7.44 -15.01
CA PRO A 73 -8.66 6.56 -15.71
C PRO A 73 -7.21 6.85 -15.33
N ILE A 74 -6.85 8.11 -15.07
CA ILE A 74 -5.51 8.48 -14.60
C ILE A 74 -5.24 7.84 -13.24
N MET A 75 -6.19 7.92 -12.31
CA MET A 75 -6.08 7.24 -11.02
C MET A 75 -5.98 5.71 -11.19
N ALA A 76 -6.75 5.12 -12.12
CA ALA A 76 -6.73 3.69 -12.37
C ALA A 76 -5.39 3.21 -12.96
N ILE A 77 -4.74 4.00 -13.82
CA ILE A 77 -3.42 3.69 -14.37
C ILE A 77 -2.36 3.74 -13.26
N ILE A 78 -2.33 4.81 -12.47
CA ILE A 78 -1.37 4.95 -11.36
C ILE A 78 -1.53 3.81 -10.36
N SER A 79 -2.78 3.46 -10.05
CA SER A 79 -3.06 2.41 -9.07
C SER A 79 -2.79 1.00 -9.53
N ARG A 80 -2.68 0.77 -10.85
CA ARG A 80 -2.25 -0.52 -11.39
C ARG A 80 -0.76 -0.75 -11.18
N GLU A 81 0.03 0.31 -11.21
CA GLU A 81 1.48 0.27 -11.01
C GLU A 81 1.84 0.14 -9.52
N ASP A 82 1.21 0.96 -8.66
CA ASP A 82 1.47 0.93 -7.22
C ASP A 82 0.22 1.27 -6.39
N ASP A 83 -0.27 0.27 -5.64
CA ASP A 83 -1.43 0.41 -4.75
C ASP A 83 -1.19 1.45 -3.63
N ARG A 84 0.09 1.72 -3.28
CA ARG A 84 0.48 2.64 -2.21
C ARG A 84 0.87 4.02 -2.71
N ALA A 85 0.89 4.27 -4.01
CA ALA A 85 1.28 5.55 -4.59
C ALA A 85 0.50 6.73 -3.98
N PHE A 86 -0.81 6.59 -3.82
CA PHE A 86 -1.66 7.65 -3.23
C PHE A 86 -1.36 7.89 -1.76
N TRP A 87 -0.99 6.86 -1.01
CA TRP A 87 -0.59 7.01 0.39
C TRP A 87 0.74 7.75 0.50
N ILE A 88 1.70 7.43 -0.37
CA ILE A 88 2.99 8.12 -0.45
C ILE A 88 2.78 9.58 -0.86
N LEU A 89 1.90 9.84 -1.83
CA LEU A 89 1.56 11.19 -2.28
C LEU A 89 0.90 12.00 -1.16
N GLU A 90 -0.05 11.42 -0.43
CA GLU A 90 -0.65 12.03 0.75
C GLU A 90 0.41 12.35 1.81
N LEU A 91 1.32 11.41 2.08
CA LEU A 91 2.40 11.60 3.05
C LEU A 91 3.35 12.71 2.61
N TRP A 92 3.67 12.78 1.32
CA TRP A 92 4.48 13.85 0.74
C TRP A 92 3.81 15.22 0.88
N VAL A 93 2.51 15.31 0.63
CA VAL A 93 1.75 16.55 0.82
C VAL A 93 1.79 16.98 2.30
N ARG A 94 1.59 16.04 3.22
CA ARG A 94 1.65 16.29 4.67
C ARG A 94 3.03 16.75 5.13
N THR A 95 4.10 16.14 4.61
CA THR A 95 5.47 16.50 4.99
C THR A 95 5.90 17.81 4.33
N ASN A 96 5.58 18.05 3.06
CA ASN A 96 6.14 19.19 2.35
C ASN A 96 5.33 20.47 2.49
N LEU A 97 3.99 20.38 2.51
CA LEU A 97 3.09 21.55 2.51
C LEU A 97 2.58 21.88 3.91
N PHE A 98 2.23 20.87 4.71
CA PHE A 98 1.59 21.10 6.02
C PHE A 98 2.58 21.18 7.18
N ALA A 99 3.84 20.77 7.01
CA ALA A 99 4.83 20.84 8.07
C ALA A 99 5.37 22.27 8.25
N ARG A 100 4.67 23.09 9.05
CA ARG A 100 5.09 24.47 9.37
C ARG A 100 6.45 24.52 10.09
N ASN A 101 6.77 23.47 10.86
CA ASN A 101 8.03 23.32 11.56
C ASN A 101 9.23 23.11 10.60
N LYS A 102 8.97 22.68 9.35
CA LYS A 102 10.00 22.46 8.33
C LYS A 102 10.81 23.72 8.05
N ARG A 103 10.17 24.89 8.04
CA ARG A 103 10.86 26.16 7.74
C ARG A 103 11.88 26.56 8.80
N PHE A 104 11.64 26.19 10.05
CA PHE A 104 12.54 26.50 11.15
C PHE A 104 13.65 25.45 11.30
N TRP A 105 13.29 24.15 11.23
CA TRP A 105 14.22 23.07 11.54
C TRP A 105 14.84 22.38 10.31
N ASN A 106 14.37 22.69 9.09
CA ASN A 106 14.69 21.95 7.84
C ASN A 106 14.53 20.42 7.94
N ALA A 107 13.87 19.93 8.99
CA ALA A 107 13.70 18.54 9.30
C ALA A 107 12.26 18.28 9.72
N ILE A 108 11.79 17.07 9.43
CA ILE A 108 10.44 16.63 9.77
C ILE A 108 10.57 15.24 10.38
N SER A 109 10.20 15.11 11.64
CA SER A 109 10.19 13.84 12.37
C SER A 109 8.76 13.52 12.82
N PHE A 110 8.17 12.51 12.17
CA PHE A 110 6.89 11.91 12.60
C PHE A 110 7.10 10.71 13.54
N SER A 111 8.35 10.39 13.86
CA SER A 111 8.63 9.33 14.81
C SER A 111 8.01 9.69 16.16
N PRO A 112 7.48 8.71 16.92
CA PRO A 112 7.07 8.89 18.30
C PRO A 112 8.30 9.05 19.22
N THR A 113 9.35 9.72 18.73
CA THR A 113 10.50 10.07 19.56
C THR A 113 9.99 10.99 20.65
N PRO A 114 10.13 10.59 21.92
CA PRO A 114 9.52 11.31 23.02
C PRO A 114 10.29 12.63 23.20
N TYR A 115 9.71 13.72 22.68
CA TYR A 115 10.21 15.08 22.93
C TYR A 115 10.07 15.52 24.41
N GLN A 116 9.44 14.70 25.25
CA GLN A 116 9.22 15.01 26.66
C GLN A 116 10.16 14.20 27.55
N ARG A 117 11.05 14.90 28.26
CA ARG A 117 11.94 14.39 29.33
C ARG A 117 11.19 13.77 30.53
N ARG A 118 9.86 13.87 30.57
CA ARG A 118 9.02 13.57 31.74
C ARG A 118 8.06 12.40 31.54
N ARG A 119 8.45 11.37 30.77
CA ARG A 119 7.61 10.17 30.54
C ARG A 119 8.21 8.94 31.25
N ALA A 120 7.34 8.21 31.94
CA ALA A 120 7.71 7.18 32.91
C ALA A 120 8.52 6.00 32.32
N TRP A 121 8.33 5.67 31.04
CA TRP A 121 9.01 4.55 30.38
C TRP A 121 10.46 4.83 29.98
N CYS A 122 10.92 6.09 30.02
CA CYS A 122 12.34 6.42 29.83
C CYS A 122 13.18 6.18 31.10
N ARG A 123 12.55 5.92 32.26
CA ARG A 123 13.24 5.73 33.54
C ARG A 123 13.99 4.41 33.67
N TYR A 124 13.74 3.44 32.79
CA TYR A 124 14.28 2.08 32.94
C TYR A 124 15.79 1.96 32.68
N LYS A 125 16.47 3.04 32.25
CA LYS A 125 17.90 3.00 31.90
C LYS A 125 18.83 3.58 32.97
N GLU A 126 18.33 4.08 34.09
CA GLU A 126 19.13 4.88 35.03
C GLU A 126 19.49 4.19 36.36
N ASP A 127 19.00 2.97 36.62
CA ASP A 127 19.32 2.26 37.87
C ASP A 127 20.38 1.17 37.63
N PRO A 128 21.66 1.35 38.03
CA PRO A 128 22.59 0.23 38.13
C PRO A 128 22.16 -0.69 39.29
N PRO A 129 22.39 -2.02 39.19
CA PRO A 129 22.12 -2.92 40.31
C PRO A 129 22.99 -2.53 41.51
N GLN A 130 22.37 -2.44 42.69
CA GLN A 130 23.06 -2.24 43.96
C GLN A 130 23.92 -3.44 44.33
#